data_AF-A0A2M7AH77-F1
#
_entry.id   AF-A0A2M7AH77-F1
#
_cell.length_a   1.000
_cell.length_b   1.000
_cell.length_c   1.000
_cell.angle_alpha   90.00
_cell.angle_beta   90.00
_cell.angle_gamma   90.00
#
_symmetry.space_group_name_H-M   'P 1'
#
loop_
_entity.id
_entity.type
_entity.pdbx_description
1 polymer ?
#
loop_
_entity_poly.entity_id
_entity_poly.type
_entity_poly.pdbx_seq_one_letter_code
_entity_poly.pdbx_strand_id
1 'polypeptide(L)'
;MVPALAFIRATMADQDSWKGRSSAMRRCSPLFYLVLILASRGVAEDLLADLRAEVAAVVASASVRCSESVKGDGGPMVRNCALKLNGESASYELSYKSFLPPNHARNRSELNDWASGLGMIQPSIHGWYSNGFVEVSLSNSKSVANTADWCGSARLVRESGKVVAGDFAWDLPTGQVVLRFFLLADRAELFLQVSARPTIPDSRIQVSFRCYPGGFQGPFDRVVHTALQQFANDGPKDVALRIDPQKEPWMLLADHYAGVTPRPMGPCSIAAAPEDIESASATIKRNYSILPTYALAPGKTSARFAIREFPPISWQSAKAEVAATSEEALAAAREALKLLPPLHE
;
A
#
# COMPACT_ATOMS: atom_id res chain seq x y z
N MET A 1 16.61 20.81 -26.22
CA MET A 1 18.08 20.53 -26.22
C MET A 1 18.75 20.67 -27.61
N VAL A 2 18.19 20.12 -28.70
CA VAL A 2 18.85 20.15 -30.04
C VAL A 2 18.99 21.55 -30.68
N PRO A 3 18.03 22.49 -30.57
CA PRO A 3 18.13 23.78 -31.29
C PRO A 3 19.23 24.70 -30.75
N ALA A 4 19.40 24.76 -29.42
CA ALA A 4 20.35 25.66 -28.78
C ALA A 4 21.82 25.22 -28.96
N LEU A 5 22.10 23.92 -28.86
CA LEU A 5 23.42 23.36 -29.10
C LEU A 5 23.81 23.42 -30.59
N ALA A 6 22.85 23.26 -31.50
CA ALA A 6 23.07 23.44 -32.93
C ALA A 6 23.39 24.90 -33.30
N PHE A 7 22.71 25.87 -32.67
CA PHE A 7 22.97 27.29 -32.88
C PHE A 7 24.37 27.71 -32.39
N ILE A 8 24.82 27.20 -31.24
CA ILE A 8 26.16 27.47 -30.69
C ILE A 8 27.25 26.83 -31.57
N ARG A 9 27.06 25.59 -32.04
CA ARG A 9 28.00 24.96 -32.98
C ARG A 9 28.09 25.70 -34.31
N ALA A 10 26.97 26.20 -34.83
CA ALA A 10 26.95 26.98 -36.08
C ALA A 10 27.65 28.34 -35.94
N THR A 11 27.55 29.00 -34.77
CA THR A 11 28.22 30.29 -34.52
C THR A 11 29.71 30.14 -34.21
N MET A 12 30.16 29.02 -33.64
CA MET A 12 31.59 28.76 -33.40
C MET A 12 32.32 28.22 -34.62
N ALA A 13 31.64 27.50 -35.53
CA ALA A 13 32.24 26.97 -36.76
C ALA A 13 32.56 28.08 -37.80
N ASP A 14 31.98 29.27 -37.64
CA ASP A 14 32.15 30.40 -38.56
C ASP A 14 33.12 31.46 -38.00
N GLN A 15 34.13 31.08 -37.21
CA GLN A 15 35.14 32.02 -36.69
C GLN A 15 36.05 32.61 -37.78
N ASP A 16 36.18 31.93 -38.93
CA ASP A 16 37.02 32.41 -40.03
C ASP A 16 36.35 33.47 -40.93
N SER A 17 35.01 33.60 -40.94
CA SER A 17 34.31 34.63 -41.71
C SER A 17 34.38 36.04 -41.09
N TRP A 18 34.93 36.17 -39.88
CA TRP A 18 34.96 37.42 -39.11
C TRP A 18 36.19 38.29 -39.38
N LYS A 19 37.10 37.85 -40.26
CA LYS A 19 38.37 38.55 -40.54
C LYS A 19 38.23 39.87 -41.33
N GLY A 20 37.03 40.23 -41.79
CA GLY A 20 36.81 41.43 -42.64
C GLY A 20 35.82 42.49 -42.13
N ARG A 21 35.18 42.34 -40.96
CA ARG A 21 34.14 43.29 -40.50
C ARG A 21 34.67 44.32 -39.50
N SER A 22 34.12 45.54 -39.61
CA SER A 22 34.58 46.77 -38.97
C SER A 22 34.71 46.69 -37.44
N SER A 23 35.61 47.52 -36.90
CA SER A 23 35.99 47.60 -35.48
C SER A 23 34.84 47.85 -34.50
N ALA A 24 33.65 48.23 -34.99
CA ALA A 24 32.44 48.40 -34.19
C ALA A 24 31.84 47.06 -33.72
N MET A 25 31.92 45.98 -34.51
CA MET A 25 31.37 44.67 -34.13
C MET A 25 32.21 43.93 -33.07
N ARG A 26 33.51 44.22 -32.99
CA ARG A 26 34.40 43.63 -31.97
C ARG A 26 34.09 44.13 -30.55
N ARG A 27 33.40 45.27 -30.41
CA ARG A 27 33.03 45.84 -29.09
C ARG A 27 31.74 45.25 -28.51
N CYS A 28 30.88 44.63 -29.31
CA CYS A 28 29.64 43.99 -28.83
C CYS A 28 29.81 42.49 -28.50
N SER A 29 30.93 41.88 -28.92
CA SER A 29 31.21 40.46 -28.72
C SER A 29 31.27 40.02 -27.24
N PRO A 30 31.99 40.71 -26.33
CA PRO A 30 32.07 40.26 -24.93
C PRO A 30 30.74 40.40 -24.17
N LEU A 31 29.87 41.35 -24.54
CA LEU A 31 28.54 41.49 -23.94
C LEU A 31 27.62 40.33 -24.34
N PHE A 32 27.72 39.86 -25.60
CA PHE A 32 26.94 38.73 -26.08
C PHE A 32 27.39 37.42 -25.44
N TYR A 33 28.71 37.22 -25.27
CA TYR A 33 29.25 36.10 -24.50
C TYR A 33 28.88 36.19 -23.02
N LEU A 34 28.88 37.38 -22.41
CA LEU A 34 28.44 37.57 -21.04
C LEU A 34 26.94 37.29 -20.87
N VAL A 35 26.08 37.69 -21.82
CA VAL A 35 24.64 37.38 -21.81
C VAL A 35 24.40 35.89 -22.00
N LEU A 36 25.15 35.20 -22.87
CA LEU A 36 25.07 33.74 -23.01
C LEU A 36 25.57 33.01 -21.75
N ILE A 37 26.63 33.50 -21.11
CA ILE A 37 27.14 32.93 -19.85
C ILE A 37 26.16 33.20 -18.70
N LEU A 38 25.60 34.40 -18.59
CA LEU A 38 24.61 34.76 -17.58
C LEU A 38 23.28 34.02 -17.79
N ALA A 39 22.83 33.88 -19.04
CA ALA A 39 21.66 33.06 -19.39
C ALA A 39 21.92 31.57 -19.11
N SER A 40 23.13 31.06 -19.37
CA SER A 40 23.50 29.68 -19.03
C SER A 40 23.64 29.45 -17.53
N ARG A 41 24.01 30.48 -16.75
CA ARG A 41 24.02 30.44 -15.28
C ARG A 41 22.61 30.42 -14.72
N GLY A 42 21.70 31.24 -15.25
CA GLY A 42 20.28 31.22 -14.85
C GLY A 42 19.64 29.85 -15.11
N VAL A 43 19.81 29.32 -16.32
CA VAL A 43 19.31 27.98 -16.68
C VAL A 43 19.97 26.87 -15.86
N ALA A 44 21.26 26.99 -15.52
CA ALA A 44 21.94 26.02 -14.69
C ALA A 44 21.51 26.10 -13.22
N GLU A 45 21.24 27.28 -12.68
CA GLU A 45 20.69 27.46 -11.32
C GLU A 45 19.25 26.97 -11.24
N ASP A 46 18.42 27.23 -12.25
CA ASP A 46 17.05 26.70 -12.32
C ASP A 46 17.07 25.17 -12.42
N LEU A 47 17.93 24.59 -13.28
CA LEU A 47 18.10 23.14 -13.37
C LEU A 47 18.66 22.53 -12.08
N LEU A 48 19.58 23.23 -11.41
CA LEU A 48 20.14 22.80 -10.14
C LEU A 48 19.12 22.94 -9.01
N ALA A 49 18.25 23.95 -9.05
CA ALA A 49 17.14 24.12 -8.12
C ALA A 49 16.08 23.03 -8.33
N ASP A 50 15.75 22.70 -9.58
CA ASP A 50 14.86 21.59 -9.93
C ASP A 50 15.46 20.25 -9.52
N LEU A 51 16.73 19.99 -9.80
CA LEU A 51 17.44 18.79 -9.35
C LEU A 51 17.56 18.74 -7.83
N ARG A 52 17.80 19.86 -7.15
CA ARG A 52 17.80 19.93 -5.68
C ARG A 52 16.41 19.68 -5.12
N ALA A 53 15.36 20.19 -5.74
CA ALA A 53 13.98 19.94 -5.36
C ALA A 53 13.57 18.48 -5.61
N GLU A 54 14.10 17.86 -6.67
CA GLU A 54 13.90 16.45 -7.00
C GLU A 54 14.70 15.53 -6.07
N VAL A 55 15.91 15.93 -5.67
CA VAL A 55 16.75 15.21 -4.68
C VAL A 55 16.25 15.43 -3.24
N ALA A 56 15.66 16.60 -2.94
CA ALA A 56 15.01 16.89 -1.67
C ALA A 56 13.57 16.36 -1.60
N ALA A 57 13.01 15.87 -2.71
CA ALA A 57 11.68 15.28 -2.71
C ALA A 57 11.70 14.04 -1.80
N VAL A 58 10.68 13.92 -0.97
CA VAL A 58 10.46 12.75 -0.13
C VAL A 58 10.38 11.52 -1.04
N VAL A 59 11.33 10.60 -0.90
CA VAL A 59 11.39 9.37 -1.71
C VAL A 59 10.98 8.19 -0.84
N ALA A 60 9.90 7.50 -1.22
CA ALA A 60 9.60 6.20 -0.68
C ALA A 60 10.49 5.13 -1.34
N SER A 61 10.73 4.03 -0.64
CA SER A 61 11.41 2.85 -1.16
C SER A 61 10.60 1.58 -0.92
N ALA A 62 10.76 0.58 -1.79
CA ALA A 62 10.14 -0.72 -1.66
C ALA A 62 11.12 -1.83 -2.01
N SER A 63 10.95 -2.99 -1.37
CA SER A 63 11.72 -4.19 -1.71
C SER A 63 10.88 -5.44 -1.53
N VAL A 64 11.10 -6.43 -2.39
CA VAL A 64 10.54 -7.78 -2.25
C VAL A 64 11.69 -8.77 -2.11
N ARG A 65 11.61 -9.65 -1.11
CA ARG A 65 12.54 -10.77 -0.95
C ARG A 65 11.75 -12.05 -0.81
N CYS A 66 12.07 -13.05 -1.62
CA CYS A 66 11.51 -14.39 -1.49
C CYS A 66 12.63 -15.39 -1.28
N SER A 67 12.39 -16.37 -0.42
CA SER A 67 13.29 -17.49 -0.16
C SER A 67 12.49 -18.79 -0.12
N GLU A 68 13.12 -19.88 -0.53
CA GLU A 68 12.56 -21.22 -0.43
C GLU A 68 13.44 -22.07 0.49
N SER A 69 12.82 -22.87 1.34
CA SER A 69 13.53 -23.70 2.31
C SER A 69 12.77 -24.99 2.59
N VAL A 70 13.50 -26.06 2.90
CA VAL A 70 12.93 -27.30 3.42
C VAL A 70 12.50 -27.09 4.87
N LYS A 71 11.28 -27.47 5.21
CA LYS A 71 10.77 -27.36 6.59
C LYS A 71 11.27 -28.52 7.46
N GLY A 72 12.29 -28.27 8.28
CA GLY A 72 12.93 -29.33 9.09
C GLY A 72 13.66 -30.34 8.21
N ASP A 73 14.23 -31.38 8.83
CA ASP A 73 15.01 -32.38 8.10
C ASP A 73 14.11 -33.25 7.21
N GLY A 74 14.23 -33.08 5.90
CA GLY A 74 13.46 -33.85 4.90
C GLY A 74 11.97 -33.48 4.78
N GLY A 75 11.54 -32.37 5.36
CA GLY A 75 10.13 -31.95 5.29
C GLY A 75 9.73 -31.26 3.98
N PRO A 76 8.49 -30.74 3.89
CA PRO A 76 8.02 -30.09 2.67
C PRO A 76 8.75 -28.76 2.39
N MET A 77 8.86 -28.41 1.11
CA MET A 77 9.36 -27.11 0.67
C MET A 77 8.37 -26.00 1.05
N VAL A 78 8.90 -24.89 1.55
CA VAL A 78 8.16 -23.69 1.97
C VAL A 78 8.73 -22.49 1.25
N ARG A 79 7.85 -21.62 0.75
CA ARG A 79 8.19 -20.29 0.27
C ARG A 79 7.86 -19.27 1.34
N ASN A 80 8.78 -18.33 1.54
CA ASN A 80 8.59 -17.15 2.36
C ASN A 80 8.90 -15.91 1.53
N CYS A 81 7.98 -14.96 1.45
CA CYS A 81 8.15 -13.69 0.76
C CYS A 81 7.86 -12.54 1.71
N ALA A 82 8.73 -11.52 1.72
CA ALA A 82 8.54 -10.28 2.45
C ALA A 82 8.50 -9.09 1.47
N LEU A 83 7.46 -8.26 1.58
CA LEU A 83 7.35 -6.97 0.90
C LEU A 83 7.53 -5.87 1.95
N LYS A 84 8.57 -5.06 1.80
CA LYS A 84 8.79 -3.87 2.64
C LYS A 84 8.51 -2.62 1.82
N LEU A 85 7.76 -1.68 2.39
CA LEU A 85 7.44 -0.36 1.84
C LEU A 85 7.82 0.68 2.90
N ASN A 86 8.72 1.61 2.58
CA ASN A 86 9.17 2.66 3.49
C ASN A 86 8.88 4.02 2.88
N GLY A 87 8.15 4.86 3.60
CA GLY A 87 7.99 6.29 3.33
C GLY A 87 8.58 7.10 4.49
N GLU A 88 8.40 8.41 4.44
CA GLU A 88 8.77 9.31 5.54
C GLU A 88 7.82 9.16 6.73
N SER A 89 6.52 9.07 6.45
CA SER A 89 5.48 9.06 7.48
C SER A 89 5.18 7.66 8.05
N ALA A 90 5.54 6.60 7.33
CA ALA A 90 5.29 5.22 7.76
C ALA A 90 6.19 4.18 7.08
N SER A 91 6.35 3.03 7.72
CA SER A 91 6.97 1.83 7.15
C SER A 91 6.07 0.62 7.38
N TYR A 92 5.93 -0.20 6.34
CA TYR A 92 5.12 -1.41 6.32
C TYR A 92 5.94 -2.59 5.85
N GLU A 93 5.69 -3.73 6.48
CA GLU A 93 6.27 -5.01 6.08
C GLU A 93 5.16 -6.04 6.07
N LEU A 94 4.94 -6.65 4.90
CA LEU A 94 4.03 -7.75 4.69
C LEU A 94 4.83 -9.02 4.50
N SER A 95 4.37 -10.11 5.10
CA SER A 95 5.00 -11.42 4.97
C SER A 95 3.99 -12.43 4.45
N TYR A 96 4.42 -13.26 3.51
CA TYR A 96 3.63 -14.34 2.93
C TYR A 96 4.42 -15.64 3.02
N LYS A 97 3.87 -16.62 3.74
CA LYS A 97 4.44 -17.97 3.85
C LYS A 97 3.44 -19.01 3.39
N SER A 98 3.88 -19.90 2.51
CA SER A 98 3.08 -21.03 2.04
C SER A 98 3.94 -22.27 1.78
N PHE A 99 3.33 -23.44 1.84
CA PHE A 99 3.96 -24.64 1.28
C PHE A 99 4.00 -24.53 -0.26
N LEU A 100 5.04 -25.12 -0.86
CA LEU A 100 5.16 -25.23 -2.31
C LEU A 100 4.48 -26.51 -2.83
N PRO A 101 4.02 -26.57 -4.09
CA PRO A 101 3.57 -27.80 -4.72
C PRO A 101 4.59 -28.95 -4.58
N PRO A 102 4.12 -30.20 -4.40
CA PRO A 102 2.73 -30.64 -4.30
C PRO A 102 2.11 -30.45 -2.89
N ASN A 103 2.85 -29.89 -1.94
CA ASN A 103 2.48 -29.81 -0.53
C ASN A 103 1.65 -28.56 -0.15
N HIS A 104 1.25 -27.72 -1.11
CA HIS A 104 0.57 -26.45 -0.83
C HIS A 104 -0.63 -26.68 0.09
N ALA A 105 -1.52 -27.62 -0.25
CA ALA A 105 -2.75 -27.94 0.48
C ALA A 105 -2.58 -28.51 1.91
N ARG A 106 -1.36 -28.60 2.46
CA ARG A 106 -1.12 -29.02 3.84
C ARG A 106 -1.61 -27.98 4.84
N ASN A 107 -1.98 -28.43 6.05
CA ASN A 107 -2.54 -27.52 7.05
C ASN A 107 -1.54 -26.40 7.39
N ARG A 108 -1.95 -25.14 7.22
CA ARG A 108 -1.12 -23.97 7.50
C ARG A 108 -0.60 -23.92 8.94
N SER A 109 -1.31 -24.52 9.90
CA SER A 109 -0.84 -24.57 11.29
C SER A 109 0.47 -25.34 11.41
N GLU A 110 0.76 -26.21 10.44
CA GLU A 110 2.05 -26.89 10.37
C GLU A 110 3.18 -25.89 10.09
N LEU A 111 2.97 -24.77 9.38
CA LEU A 111 4.02 -23.79 9.08
C LEU A 111 4.59 -23.07 10.33
N ASN A 112 4.03 -23.33 11.52
CA ASN A 112 4.44 -22.78 12.80
C ASN A 112 4.38 -21.24 12.83
N ASP A 113 3.15 -20.77 13.10
CA ASP A 113 2.75 -19.60 13.89
C ASP A 113 3.17 -18.18 13.48
N TRP A 114 4.02 -18.01 12.47
CA TRP A 114 4.44 -16.69 12.00
C TRP A 114 4.40 -16.60 10.48
N ALA A 115 3.65 -15.63 9.98
CA ALA A 115 3.41 -15.33 8.58
C ALA A 115 2.75 -16.44 7.74
N SER A 116 2.07 -17.42 8.34
CA SER A 116 1.32 -18.43 7.57
C SER A 116 0.14 -17.78 6.84
N GLY A 117 0.18 -17.72 5.52
CA GLY A 117 -0.70 -16.86 4.71
C GLY A 117 -0.14 -15.44 4.56
N LEU A 118 -0.93 -14.50 4.04
CA LEU A 118 -0.49 -13.11 3.90
C LEU A 118 -0.79 -12.31 5.17
N GLY A 119 0.24 -11.81 5.85
CA GLY A 119 0.14 -11.05 7.09
C GLY A 119 0.90 -9.72 7.08
N MET A 120 0.61 -8.89 8.08
CA MET A 120 1.31 -7.62 8.33
C MET A 120 2.22 -7.75 9.57
N ILE A 121 3.50 -7.41 9.41
CA ILE A 121 4.56 -7.55 10.43
C ILE A 121 5.01 -6.19 10.97
N GLN A 122 4.93 -5.14 10.14
CA GLN A 122 5.18 -3.75 10.53
C GLN A 122 3.97 -2.90 10.12
N PRO A 123 3.60 -1.88 10.93
CA PRO A 123 4.40 -1.27 12.01
C PRO A 123 4.39 -2.03 13.34
N SER A 124 3.46 -2.96 13.55
CA SER A 124 3.56 -3.95 14.62
C SER A 124 3.05 -5.31 14.19
N ILE A 125 3.42 -6.34 14.95
CA ILE A 125 2.95 -7.72 14.75
C ILE A 125 1.58 -8.01 15.37
N HIS A 126 0.97 -7.04 16.06
CA HIS A 126 -0.29 -7.29 16.74
C HIS A 126 -1.48 -6.42 16.31
N GLY A 127 -1.30 -5.27 15.64
CA GLY A 127 -2.43 -4.46 15.18
C GLY A 127 -3.21 -5.19 14.08
N TRP A 128 -2.66 -5.22 12.87
CA TRP A 128 -3.13 -6.09 11.81
C TRP A 128 -2.52 -7.48 11.92
N TYR A 129 -3.28 -8.53 11.59
CA TYR A 129 -2.85 -9.89 11.89
C TYR A 129 -1.64 -10.34 11.05
N SER A 130 -0.61 -10.85 11.72
CA SER A 130 0.62 -11.34 11.10
C SER A 130 0.47 -12.66 10.36
N ASN A 131 -0.64 -13.42 10.51
CA ASN A 131 -0.85 -14.72 9.86
C ASN A 131 -2.17 -14.78 9.06
N GLY A 132 -2.49 -13.72 8.35
CA GLY A 132 -3.78 -13.59 7.66
C GLY A 132 -4.42 -12.24 7.88
N PHE A 133 -3.68 -11.19 7.56
CA PHE A 133 -4.11 -9.81 7.61
C PHE A 133 -5.32 -9.58 6.69
N VAL A 134 -5.21 -10.07 5.45
CA VAL A 134 -6.22 -9.88 4.40
C VAL A 134 -6.54 -11.21 3.72
N GLU A 135 -7.80 -11.36 3.37
CA GLU A 135 -8.40 -12.54 2.76
C GLU A 135 -9.29 -12.11 1.59
N VAL A 136 -9.21 -12.81 0.46
CA VAL A 136 -10.10 -12.60 -0.70
C VAL A 136 -10.78 -13.91 -1.01
N SER A 137 -12.09 -13.92 -1.22
CA SER A 137 -12.83 -15.09 -1.71
C SER A 137 -13.59 -14.77 -3.00
N LEU A 138 -13.73 -15.78 -3.85
CA LEU A 138 -14.48 -15.71 -5.12
C LEU A 138 -15.66 -16.68 -5.04
N SER A 139 -16.89 -16.24 -5.29
CA SER A 139 -18.07 -17.13 -5.37
C SER A 139 -18.31 -18.02 -4.15
N ASN A 140 -18.10 -17.48 -2.94
CA ASN A 140 -18.16 -18.24 -1.68
C ASN A 140 -17.15 -19.40 -1.60
N SER A 141 -16.13 -19.43 -2.46
CA SER A 141 -15.00 -20.35 -2.32
C SER A 141 -14.27 -20.08 -1.01
N LYS A 142 -13.43 -21.04 -0.60
CA LYS A 142 -12.45 -20.76 0.45
C LYS A 142 -11.58 -19.55 0.06
N SER A 143 -11.14 -18.81 1.06
CA SER A 143 -10.25 -17.64 0.95
C SER A 143 -8.96 -17.96 0.16
N VAL A 144 -8.38 -17.00 -0.54
CA VAL A 144 -7.25 -17.21 -1.45
C VAL A 144 -5.92 -16.90 -0.79
N ALA A 145 -5.83 -15.73 -0.16
CA ALA A 145 -4.59 -15.22 0.44
C ALA A 145 -4.22 -15.88 1.79
N ASN A 146 -5.13 -16.68 2.36
CA ASN A 146 -4.96 -17.27 3.68
C ASN A 146 -5.39 -18.75 3.79
N THR A 147 -5.65 -19.41 2.66
CA THR A 147 -5.84 -20.86 2.67
C THR A 147 -4.55 -21.58 2.36
N ALA A 148 -4.44 -22.78 2.92
CA ALA A 148 -3.44 -23.77 2.53
C ALA A 148 -3.53 -24.13 1.04
N ASP A 149 -4.65 -23.89 0.38
CA ASP A 149 -4.91 -24.54 -0.89
C ASP A 149 -4.13 -23.91 -2.07
N TRP A 150 -3.44 -22.77 -1.88
CA TRP A 150 -2.78 -22.04 -2.96
C TRP A 150 -1.41 -21.47 -2.57
N CYS A 151 -0.47 -21.47 -3.51
CA CYS A 151 0.84 -20.82 -3.38
C CYS A 151 0.91 -19.61 -4.31
N GLY A 152 1.00 -18.42 -3.73
CA GLY A 152 1.13 -17.17 -4.45
C GLY A 152 2.57 -16.84 -4.83
N SER A 153 2.70 -15.78 -5.62
CA SER A 153 3.97 -15.13 -5.94
C SER A 153 3.97 -13.69 -5.44
N ALA A 154 5.16 -13.13 -5.20
CA ALA A 154 5.34 -11.74 -4.85
C ALA A 154 6.25 -11.07 -5.89
N ARG A 155 5.98 -9.80 -6.21
CA ARG A 155 6.74 -9.04 -7.21
C ARG A 155 6.87 -7.58 -6.79
N LEU A 156 8.05 -7.00 -6.98
CA LEU A 156 8.26 -5.56 -6.86
C LEU A 156 7.71 -4.84 -8.10
N VAL A 157 6.87 -3.83 -7.91
CA VAL A 157 6.25 -3.05 -9.00
C VAL A 157 7.00 -1.76 -9.24
N ARG A 158 7.36 -1.07 -8.16
CA ARG A 158 8.14 0.16 -8.21
C ARG A 158 8.98 0.26 -6.95
N GLU A 159 10.29 0.33 -7.14
CA GLU A 159 11.30 0.33 -6.06
C GLU A 159 11.43 1.67 -5.36
N SER A 160 11.37 2.79 -6.08
CA SER A 160 11.57 4.12 -5.49
C SER A 160 10.72 5.20 -6.17
N GLY A 161 10.46 6.28 -5.44
CA GLY A 161 9.82 7.49 -5.95
C GLY A 161 8.74 8.02 -5.01
N LYS A 162 7.86 8.90 -5.52
CA LYS A 162 6.72 9.45 -4.76
C LYS A 162 5.67 8.38 -4.39
N VAL A 163 5.61 7.31 -5.19
CA VAL A 163 4.78 6.13 -4.96
C VAL A 163 5.66 4.92 -5.16
N VAL A 164 5.60 3.95 -4.26
CA VAL A 164 6.26 2.64 -4.38
C VAL A 164 5.24 1.53 -4.20
N ALA A 165 5.49 0.36 -4.78
CA ALA A 165 4.49 -0.69 -4.82
C ALA A 165 5.06 -2.10 -4.96
N GLY A 166 4.31 -3.08 -4.47
CA GLY A 166 4.54 -4.51 -4.66
C GLY A 166 3.23 -5.28 -4.81
N ASP A 167 3.26 -6.34 -5.59
CA ASP A 167 2.12 -7.21 -5.87
C ASP A 167 2.30 -8.56 -5.15
N PHE A 168 1.20 -9.12 -4.63
CA PHE A 168 1.05 -10.55 -4.40
C PHE A 168 -0.03 -11.09 -5.34
N ALA A 169 0.23 -12.21 -6.02
CA ALA A 169 -0.67 -12.77 -7.02
C ALA A 169 -0.88 -14.28 -6.83
N TRP A 170 -2.11 -14.73 -7.10
CA TRP A 170 -2.52 -16.12 -7.07
C TRP A 170 -3.34 -16.46 -8.30
N ASP A 171 -2.95 -17.54 -8.98
CA ASP A 171 -3.74 -18.18 -10.02
C ASP A 171 -4.51 -19.35 -9.40
N LEU A 172 -5.83 -19.37 -9.60
CA LEU A 172 -6.75 -20.35 -9.03
C LEU A 172 -7.58 -20.99 -10.14
N PRO A 173 -8.12 -22.20 -9.92
CA PRO A 173 -9.10 -22.77 -10.83
C PRO A 173 -10.33 -21.88 -11.06
N THR A 174 -10.70 -21.06 -10.07
CA THR A 174 -11.87 -20.16 -10.11
C THR A 174 -11.54 -18.75 -10.60
N GLY A 175 -10.29 -18.45 -10.95
CA GLY A 175 -9.86 -17.13 -11.40
C GLY A 175 -8.52 -16.70 -10.86
N GLN A 176 -8.14 -15.47 -11.16
CA GLN A 176 -6.92 -14.87 -10.64
C GLN A 176 -7.24 -13.83 -9.57
N VAL A 177 -6.38 -13.71 -8.55
CA VAL A 177 -6.41 -12.63 -7.56
C VAL A 177 -5.05 -11.95 -7.50
N VAL A 178 -5.02 -10.63 -7.55
CA VAL A 178 -3.84 -9.79 -7.33
C VAL A 178 -4.12 -8.77 -6.23
N LEU A 179 -3.23 -8.71 -5.26
CA LEU A 179 -3.20 -7.73 -4.18
C LEU A 179 -2.00 -6.81 -4.40
N ARG A 180 -2.27 -5.56 -4.79
CA ARG A 180 -1.24 -4.53 -4.95
C ARG A 180 -1.21 -3.66 -3.71
N PHE A 181 -0.09 -3.70 -3.02
CA PHE A 181 0.20 -2.82 -1.90
C PHE A 181 1.09 -1.67 -2.37
N PHE A 182 0.74 -0.46 -1.97
CA PHE A 182 1.52 0.71 -2.33
C PHE A 182 1.50 1.76 -1.23
N LEU A 183 2.54 2.59 -1.24
CA LEU A 183 2.78 3.63 -0.25
C LEU A 183 3.17 4.92 -0.97
N LEU A 184 2.60 6.04 -0.52
CA LEU A 184 3.01 7.37 -0.94
C LEU A 184 4.06 7.87 0.07
N ALA A 185 5.06 8.60 -0.42
CA ALA A 185 6.23 8.94 0.38
C ALA A 185 5.93 9.79 1.62
N ASP A 186 4.92 10.65 1.54
CA ASP A 186 4.50 11.61 2.57
C ASP A 186 3.25 11.15 3.36
N ARG A 187 2.70 9.97 3.05
CA ARG A 187 1.46 9.46 3.66
C ARG A 187 1.73 8.37 4.67
N ALA A 188 0.93 8.36 5.73
CA ALA A 188 1.02 7.36 6.78
C ALA A 188 0.18 6.11 6.49
N GLU A 189 -0.65 6.10 5.44
CA GLU A 189 -1.50 4.98 5.09
C GLU A 189 -0.81 3.97 4.16
N LEU A 190 -1.03 2.68 4.42
CA LEU A 190 -0.82 1.62 3.46
C LEU A 190 -2.03 1.54 2.53
N PHE A 191 -1.82 1.68 1.24
CA PHE A 191 -2.87 1.51 0.26
C PHE A 191 -2.88 0.10 -0.30
N LEU A 192 -4.08 -0.44 -0.51
CA LEU A 192 -4.31 -1.74 -1.11
C LEU A 192 -5.29 -1.60 -2.28
N GLN A 193 -4.90 -2.09 -3.45
CA GLN A 193 -5.81 -2.42 -4.53
C GLN A 193 -5.97 -3.94 -4.59
N VAL A 194 -7.21 -4.40 -4.42
CA VAL A 194 -7.59 -5.78 -4.73
C VAL A 194 -8.05 -5.82 -6.17
N SER A 195 -7.59 -6.80 -6.93
CA SER A 195 -8.13 -7.13 -8.25
C SER A 195 -8.36 -8.62 -8.33
N ALA A 196 -9.52 -9.01 -8.86
CA ALA A 196 -9.87 -10.40 -9.10
C ALA A 196 -10.51 -10.56 -10.46
N ARG A 197 -10.15 -11.63 -11.16
CA ARG A 197 -10.71 -12.02 -12.46
C ARG A 197 -11.29 -13.43 -12.33
N PRO A 198 -12.55 -13.55 -11.86
CA PRO A 198 -13.19 -14.84 -11.72
C PRO A 198 -13.44 -15.48 -13.10
N THR A 199 -13.26 -16.80 -13.20
CA THR A 199 -13.63 -17.56 -14.41
C THR A 199 -15.13 -17.86 -14.48
N ILE A 200 -15.81 -17.81 -13.34
CA ILE A 200 -17.25 -18.04 -13.22
C ILE A 200 -17.98 -16.67 -13.33
N PRO A 201 -18.92 -16.50 -14.28
CA PRO A 201 -19.75 -15.31 -14.37
C PRO A 201 -20.47 -14.99 -13.05
N ASP A 202 -20.72 -13.71 -12.78
CA ASP A 202 -21.44 -13.22 -11.60
C ASP A 202 -20.82 -13.61 -10.25
N SER A 203 -19.53 -13.96 -10.25
CA SER A 203 -18.81 -14.30 -9.03
C SER A 203 -18.79 -13.13 -8.05
N ARG A 204 -19.23 -13.39 -6.82
CA ARG A 204 -19.09 -12.43 -5.72
C ARG A 204 -17.66 -12.41 -5.21
N ILE A 205 -17.05 -11.23 -5.20
CA ILE A 205 -15.73 -11.01 -4.61
C ILE A 205 -15.92 -10.41 -3.23
N GLN A 206 -15.38 -11.08 -2.22
CA GLN A 206 -15.38 -10.59 -0.85
C GLN A 206 -13.95 -10.41 -0.35
N VAL A 207 -13.69 -9.30 0.33
CA VAL A 207 -12.43 -9.00 0.97
C VAL A 207 -12.66 -8.90 2.47
N SER A 208 -11.95 -9.70 3.25
CA SER A 208 -12.04 -9.69 4.71
C SER A 208 -10.67 -9.39 5.30
N PHE A 209 -10.67 -8.63 6.40
CA PHE A 209 -9.47 -8.27 7.13
C PHE A 209 -9.53 -8.83 8.54
N ARG A 210 -8.37 -8.91 9.21
CA ARG A 210 -8.28 -9.35 10.60
C ARG A 210 -7.38 -8.44 11.42
N CYS A 211 -7.95 -7.91 12.49
CA CYS A 211 -7.30 -6.96 13.38
C CYS A 211 -7.43 -7.38 14.85
N TYR A 212 -6.39 -7.10 15.63
CA TYR A 212 -6.32 -7.28 17.08
C TYR A 212 -5.82 -5.97 17.71
N PRO A 213 -6.62 -4.88 17.66
CA PRO A 213 -6.16 -3.56 18.11
C PRO A 213 -5.68 -3.64 19.56
N GLY A 214 -4.52 -3.12 19.94
CA GLY A 214 -4.03 -3.28 21.33
C GLY A 214 -3.53 -4.69 21.71
N GLY A 215 -3.37 -5.60 20.74
CA GLY A 215 -2.62 -6.85 20.85
C GLY A 215 -3.40 -8.08 21.34
N PHE A 216 -2.67 -9.15 21.68
CA PHE A 216 -3.25 -10.47 21.97
C PHE A 216 -3.48 -10.76 23.47
N GLN A 217 -3.04 -9.87 24.36
CA GLN A 217 -3.11 -10.08 25.80
C GLN A 217 -4.27 -9.29 26.41
N GLY A 218 -5.09 -9.95 27.22
CA GLY A 218 -6.24 -9.33 27.88
C GLY A 218 -5.86 -8.45 29.09
N PRO A 219 -6.82 -7.73 29.69
CA PRO A 219 -8.22 -7.63 29.28
C PRO A 219 -8.39 -6.89 27.94
N PHE A 220 -9.54 -7.08 27.28
CA PHE A 220 -9.89 -6.43 26.00
C PHE A 220 -11.16 -5.61 26.15
N ASP A 221 -11.20 -4.48 25.46
CA ASP A 221 -12.41 -3.66 25.28
C ASP A 221 -12.52 -3.28 23.81
N ARG A 222 -12.86 -4.27 22.98
CA ARG A 222 -12.88 -4.14 21.52
C ARG A 222 -14.09 -3.35 21.07
N VAL A 223 -13.80 -2.32 20.29
CA VAL A 223 -14.82 -1.42 19.76
C VAL A 223 -14.52 -1.13 18.29
N VAL A 224 -15.59 -0.96 17.53
CA VAL A 224 -15.52 -0.41 16.19
C VAL A 224 -16.25 0.92 16.20
N HIS A 225 -15.58 1.95 15.69
CA HIS A 225 -16.18 3.24 15.42
C HIS A 225 -16.28 3.45 13.93
N THR A 226 -17.36 4.09 13.50
CA THR A 226 -17.61 4.53 12.14
C THR A 226 -18.00 6.01 12.17
N ALA A 227 -18.38 6.56 11.00
CA ALA A 227 -18.86 7.93 10.90
C ALA A 227 -20.17 8.15 11.68
N LEU A 228 -21.07 7.15 11.71
CA LEU A 228 -22.40 7.30 12.31
C LEU A 228 -22.60 6.46 13.57
N GLN A 229 -21.76 5.47 13.82
CA GLN A 229 -22.03 4.44 14.82
C GLN A 229 -20.78 4.10 15.65
N GLN A 230 -21.04 3.47 16.79
CA GLN A 230 -20.05 2.80 17.61
C GLN A 230 -20.68 1.51 18.12
N PHE A 231 -19.94 0.41 18.08
CA PHE A 231 -20.38 -0.83 18.67
C PHE A 231 -19.23 -1.60 19.29
N ALA A 232 -19.49 -2.19 20.44
CA ALA A 232 -18.55 -3.02 21.19
C ALA A 232 -19.15 -4.43 21.36
N ASN A 233 -18.31 -5.37 21.77
CA ASN A 233 -18.76 -6.70 22.17
C ASN A 233 -18.24 -6.97 23.57
N ASP A 234 -19.12 -6.96 24.57
CA ASP A 234 -18.82 -7.26 25.96
C ASP A 234 -19.06 -8.75 26.33
N GLY A 235 -19.51 -9.55 25.36
CA GLY A 235 -19.97 -10.92 25.57
C GLY A 235 -19.08 -12.01 24.95
N PRO A 236 -19.35 -13.28 25.30
CA PRO A 236 -18.62 -14.43 24.75
C PRO A 236 -19.07 -14.83 23.33
N LYS A 237 -20.11 -14.18 22.79
CA LYS A 237 -20.66 -14.46 21.46
C LYS A 237 -20.06 -13.51 20.44
N ASP A 238 -20.08 -13.91 19.18
CA ASP A 238 -19.70 -13.02 18.08
C ASP A 238 -20.80 -11.99 17.86
N VAL A 239 -20.43 -10.73 17.65
CA VAL A 239 -21.35 -9.64 17.32
C VAL A 239 -20.93 -9.07 15.97
N ALA A 240 -21.87 -8.98 15.03
CA ALA A 240 -21.65 -8.44 13.70
C ALA A 240 -22.55 -7.22 13.48
N LEU A 241 -21.98 -6.14 12.95
CA LEU A 241 -22.72 -4.96 12.52
C LEU A 241 -22.60 -4.80 11.01
N ARG A 242 -23.73 -4.52 10.36
CA ARG A 242 -23.76 -4.10 8.96
C ARG A 242 -23.50 -2.60 8.87
N ILE A 243 -22.64 -2.22 7.93
CA ILE A 243 -22.18 -0.86 7.71
C ILE A 243 -22.59 -0.43 6.30
N ASP A 244 -23.09 0.79 6.16
CA ASP A 244 -23.41 1.38 4.86
C ASP A 244 -22.15 2.05 4.30
N PRO A 245 -21.45 1.44 3.31
CA PRO A 245 -20.19 1.99 2.81
C PRO A 245 -20.34 3.36 2.15
N GLN A 246 -21.55 3.75 1.72
CA GLN A 246 -21.80 5.06 1.12
C GLN A 246 -21.88 6.19 2.16
N LYS A 247 -22.23 5.86 3.40
CA LYS A 247 -22.36 6.83 4.51
C LYS A 247 -21.24 6.73 5.53
N GLU A 248 -20.64 5.55 5.62
CA GLU A 248 -19.65 5.18 6.63
C GLU A 248 -18.45 4.53 5.92
N PRO A 249 -17.69 5.29 5.11
CA PRO A 249 -16.66 4.73 4.22
C PRO A 249 -15.42 4.21 4.97
N TRP A 250 -15.33 4.46 6.27
CA TRP A 250 -14.22 4.07 7.13
C TRP A 250 -14.69 3.41 8.42
N MET A 251 -13.80 2.58 8.95
CA MET A 251 -13.90 1.95 10.27
C MET A 251 -12.62 2.21 11.05
N LEU A 252 -12.76 2.63 12.30
CA LEU A 252 -11.69 2.59 13.30
C LEU A 252 -11.91 1.36 14.18
N LEU A 253 -10.91 0.50 14.23
CA LEU A 253 -10.86 -0.73 15.01
C LEU A 253 -9.98 -0.42 16.23
N ALA A 254 -10.58 -0.35 17.41
CA ALA A 254 -9.87 0.07 18.60
C ALA A 254 -10.05 -0.91 19.75
N ASP A 255 -9.16 -0.75 20.72
CA ASP A 255 -9.34 -1.23 22.08
C ASP A 255 -9.29 0.00 22.98
N HIS A 256 -10.28 0.21 23.86
CA HIS A 256 -10.30 1.41 24.68
C HIS A 256 -9.12 1.49 25.68
N TYR A 257 -8.40 0.39 25.95
CA TYR A 257 -7.17 0.39 26.73
C TYR A 257 -5.92 0.82 25.93
N ALA A 258 -6.04 0.99 24.60
CA ALA A 258 -4.96 1.46 23.73
C ALA A 258 -4.52 2.89 24.11
N GLY A 259 -3.22 3.11 24.25
CA GLY A 259 -2.64 4.40 24.63
C GLY A 259 -2.90 4.86 26.08
N VAL A 260 -3.71 4.11 26.85
CA VAL A 260 -4.04 4.42 28.27
C VAL A 260 -3.28 3.51 29.24
N THR A 261 -3.07 2.26 28.85
CA THR A 261 -2.24 1.29 29.57
C THR A 261 -0.81 1.30 28.98
N PRO A 262 0.23 0.76 29.65
CA PRO A 262 1.59 0.68 29.08
C PRO A 262 1.70 -0.23 27.84
N ARG A 263 0.58 -0.53 27.16
CA ARG A 263 0.55 -1.27 25.92
C ARG A 263 1.07 -0.38 24.79
N PRO A 264 2.13 -0.80 24.09
CA PRO A 264 2.80 0.01 23.08
C PRO A 264 2.04 0.02 21.74
N MET A 265 0.71 -0.06 21.76
CA MET A 265 -0.08 -0.38 20.57
C MET A 265 -1.27 0.58 20.41
N GLY A 266 -1.43 1.09 19.19
CA GLY A 266 -2.53 1.98 18.84
C GLY A 266 -3.72 1.27 18.18
N PRO A 267 -4.80 2.02 17.92
CA PRO A 267 -5.90 1.61 17.06
C PRO A 267 -5.44 1.31 15.62
N CYS A 268 -6.31 0.67 14.85
CA CYS A 268 -6.14 0.46 13.41
C CYS A 268 -7.33 1.06 12.66
N SER A 269 -7.15 1.52 11.44
CA SER A 269 -8.26 1.98 10.60
C SER A 269 -8.20 1.40 9.22
N ILE A 270 -9.38 1.29 8.61
CA ILE A 270 -9.54 0.94 7.22
C ILE A 270 -10.64 1.80 6.60
N ALA A 271 -10.34 2.41 5.45
CA ALA A 271 -11.31 3.07 4.60
C ALA A 271 -11.40 2.31 3.27
N ALA A 272 -12.60 2.23 2.70
CA ALA A 272 -12.85 1.59 1.41
C ALA A 272 -13.50 2.60 0.45
N ALA A 273 -13.12 2.55 -0.83
CA ALA A 273 -13.73 3.38 -1.87
C ALA A 273 -15.21 2.98 -2.05
N PRO A 274 -16.19 3.83 -1.69
CA PRO A 274 -17.60 3.44 -1.63
C PRO A 274 -18.14 2.95 -2.97
N GLU A 275 -17.69 3.54 -4.08
CA GLU A 275 -18.11 3.18 -5.43
C GLU A 275 -17.71 1.76 -5.88
N ASP A 276 -16.84 1.09 -5.12
CA ASP A 276 -16.39 -0.28 -5.39
C ASP A 276 -17.09 -1.32 -4.53
N ILE A 277 -17.83 -0.90 -3.48
CA ILE A 277 -18.35 -1.78 -2.43
C ILE A 277 -19.89 -1.82 -2.43
N GLU A 278 -20.46 -3.03 -2.48
CA GLU A 278 -21.90 -3.26 -2.31
C GLU A 278 -22.32 -3.18 -0.83
N SER A 279 -21.53 -3.84 0.01
CA SER A 279 -21.84 -3.97 1.43
C SER A 279 -20.58 -4.12 2.26
N ALA A 280 -20.65 -3.61 3.49
CA ALA A 280 -19.60 -3.74 4.48
C ALA A 280 -20.18 -4.25 5.80
N SER A 281 -19.35 -4.94 6.57
CA SER A 281 -19.65 -5.34 7.93
C SER A 281 -18.39 -5.41 8.77
N ALA A 282 -18.55 -5.39 10.08
CA ALA A 282 -17.47 -5.73 11.00
C ALA A 282 -17.99 -6.68 12.08
N THR A 283 -17.27 -7.79 12.27
CA THR A 283 -17.57 -8.78 13.29
C THR A 283 -16.53 -8.72 14.41
N ILE A 284 -16.96 -8.48 15.65
CA ILE A 284 -16.10 -8.61 16.84
C ILE A 284 -16.30 -10.02 17.39
N LYS A 285 -15.30 -10.90 17.21
CA LYS A 285 -15.35 -12.29 17.66
C LYS A 285 -14.97 -12.41 19.12
N ARG A 286 -15.92 -12.79 19.97
CA ARG A 286 -15.73 -13.03 21.41
C ARG A 286 -14.88 -11.96 22.12
N ASN A 287 -15.13 -10.69 21.81
CA ASN A 287 -14.33 -9.56 22.30
C ASN A 287 -12.80 -9.69 22.09
N TYR A 288 -12.35 -10.32 21.00
CA TYR A 288 -10.92 -10.59 20.77
C TYR A 288 -10.41 -10.06 19.42
N SER A 289 -10.88 -10.63 18.31
CA SER A 289 -10.50 -10.17 16.96
C SER A 289 -11.63 -9.39 16.32
N ILE A 290 -11.29 -8.34 15.58
CA ILE A 290 -12.24 -7.60 14.75
C ILE A 290 -12.03 -7.98 13.28
N LEU A 291 -13.12 -8.30 12.58
CA LEU A 291 -13.12 -8.77 11.19
C LEU A 291 -13.95 -7.84 10.30
N PRO A 292 -13.37 -6.75 9.76
CA PRO A 292 -13.97 -6.00 8.67
C PRO A 292 -14.14 -6.89 7.44
N THR A 293 -15.28 -6.80 6.77
CA THR A 293 -15.59 -7.54 5.55
C THR A 293 -16.30 -6.64 4.56
N TYR A 294 -15.89 -6.72 3.31
CA TYR A 294 -16.39 -5.90 2.22
C TYR A 294 -16.74 -6.80 1.04
N ALA A 295 -17.96 -6.71 0.55
CA ALA A 295 -18.36 -7.33 -0.72
C ALA A 295 -18.30 -6.28 -1.83
N LEU A 296 -17.65 -6.62 -2.94
CA LEU A 296 -17.57 -5.72 -4.10
C LEU A 296 -18.95 -5.57 -4.77
N ALA A 297 -19.21 -4.40 -5.34
CA ALA A 297 -20.42 -4.14 -6.12
C ALA A 297 -20.52 -5.09 -7.35
N PRO A 298 -21.73 -5.48 -7.77
CA PRO A 298 -21.92 -6.33 -8.95
C PRO A 298 -21.16 -5.80 -10.18
N GLY A 299 -20.44 -6.69 -10.88
CA GLY A 299 -19.63 -6.35 -12.05
C GLY A 299 -18.28 -5.68 -11.74
N LYS A 300 -17.99 -5.31 -10.48
CA LYS A 300 -16.67 -4.82 -10.10
C LYS A 300 -15.68 -5.98 -9.95
N THR A 301 -14.51 -5.81 -10.52
CA THR A 301 -13.37 -6.74 -10.42
C THR A 301 -12.23 -6.18 -9.58
N SER A 302 -12.39 -4.98 -9.02
CA SER A 302 -11.38 -4.33 -8.20
C SER A 302 -12.01 -3.47 -7.12
N ALA A 303 -11.32 -3.37 -5.97
CA ALA A 303 -11.65 -2.47 -4.87
C ALA A 303 -10.37 -1.85 -4.29
N ARG A 304 -10.53 -0.67 -3.70
CA ARG A 304 -9.43 0.11 -3.12
C ARG A 304 -9.66 0.36 -1.64
N PHE A 305 -8.57 0.25 -0.88
CA PHE A 305 -8.56 0.44 0.56
C PHE A 305 -7.39 1.34 0.98
N ALA A 306 -7.62 2.17 1.99
CA ALA A 306 -6.58 2.86 2.74
C ALA A 306 -6.56 2.28 4.16
N ILE A 307 -5.41 1.72 4.56
CA ILE A 307 -5.22 1.01 5.83
C ILE A 307 -4.20 1.78 6.65
N ARG A 308 -4.46 1.91 7.95
CA ARG A 308 -3.50 2.53 8.87
C ARG A 308 -3.45 1.76 10.18
N GLU A 309 -2.27 1.75 10.77
CA GLU A 309 -2.07 1.38 12.17
C GLU A 309 -1.48 2.61 12.85
N PHE A 310 -2.11 3.05 13.93
CA PHE A 310 -1.71 4.25 14.63
C PHE A 310 -0.60 3.94 15.64
N PRO A 311 0.29 4.91 15.92
CA PRO A 311 1.13 4.84 17.11
C PRO A 311 0.25 4.76 18.38
N PRO A 312 0.82 4.57 19.58
CA PRO A 312 0.08 4.42 20.83
C PRO A 312 -0.65 5.70 21.29
N ILE A 313 -1.71 6.06 20.57
CA ILE A 313 -2.59 7.21 20.84
C ILE A 313 -3.97 6.73 21.26
N SER A 314 -4.74 7.63 21.87
CA SER A 314 -6.13 7.35 22.24
C SER A 314 -7.00 7.06 21.01
N TRP A 315 -8.03 6.24 21.18
CA TRP A 315 -9.00 5.97 20.12
C TRP A 315 -9.75 7.24 19.68
N GLN A 316 -9.96 8.22 20.58
CA GLN A 316 -10.60 9.49 20.25
C GLN A 316 -9.74 10.29 19.27
N SER A 317 -8.43 10.39 19.53
CA SER A 317 -7.47 11.05 18.64
C SER A 317 -7.42 10.36 17.28
N ALA A 318 -7.30 9.03 17.28
CA ALA A 318 -7.29 8.26 16.03
C ALA A 318 -8.61 8.43 15.26
N LYS A 319 -9.77 8.40 15.94
CA LYS A 319 -11.08 8.59 15.30
C LYS A 319 -11.20 9.95 14.63
N ALA A 320 -10.79 11.02 15.33
CA ALA A 320 -10.80 12.37 14.78
C ALA A 320 -9.93 12.47 13.53
N GLU A 321 -8.74 11.87 13.56
CA GLU A 321 -7.82 11.87 12.42
C GLU A 321 -8.38 11.09 11.22
N VAL A 322 -8.93 9.88 11.43
CA VAL A 322 -9.56 9.09 10.35
C VAL A 322 -10.74 9.84 9.74
N ALA A 323 -11.59 10.44 10.58
CA ALA A 323 -12.74 11.21 10.12
C ALA A 323 -12.31 12.40 9.25
N ALA A 324 -11.19 13.05 9.59
CA ALA A 324 -10.68 14.20 8.85
C ALA A 324 -9.96 13.83 7.54
N THR A 325 -9.36 12.63 7.44
CA THR A 325 -8.40 12.30 6.37
C THR A 325 -8.85 11.19 5.41
N SER A 326 -9.86 10.39 5.76
CA SER A 326 -10.24 9.19 4.99
C SER A 326 -10.63 9.45 3.54
N GLU A 327 -11.38 10.52 3.26
CA GLU A 327 -11.77 10.88 1.89
C GLU A 327 -10.55 11.27 1.04
N GLU A 328 -9.68 12.11 1.61
CA GLU A 328 -8.42 12.53 0.98
C GLU A 328 -7.50 11.32 0.74
N ALA A 329 -7.40 10.39 1.70
CA ALA A 329 -6.62 9.17 1.54
C ALA A 329 -7.13 8.32 0.36
N LEU A 330 -8.44 8.13 0.23
CA LEU A 330 -9.02 7.37 -0.89
C LEU A 330 -8.83 8.09 -2.24
N ALA A 331 -8.90 9.43 -2.26
CA ALA A 331 -8.58 10.22 -3.45
C ALA A 331 -7.09 10.07 -3.83
N ALA A 332 -6.19 10.17 -2.86
CA ALA A 332 -4.75 9.97 -3.06
C ALA A 332 -4.44 8.56 -3.60
N ALA A 333 -5.12 7.54 -3.08
CA ALA A 333 -5.01 6.16 -3.57
C ALA A 333 -5.36 6.07 -5.06
N ARG A 334 -6.46 6.72 -5.48
CA ARG A 334 -6.91 6.74 -6.88
C ARG A 334 -5.89 7.42 -7.80
N GLU A 335 -5.34 8.57 -7.39
CA GLU A 335 -4.35 9.29 -8.18
C GLU A 335 -3.01 8.54 -8.27
N ALA A 336 -2.55 7.96 -7.16
CA ALA A 336 -1.31 7.19 -7.12
C ALA A 336 -1.36 5.95 -8.02
N LEU A 337 -2.52 5.29 -8.14
CA LEU A 337 -2.69 4.16 -9.06
C LEU A 337 -2.47 4.54 -10.52
N LYS A 338 -2.77 5.78 -10.93
CA LYS A 338 -2.48 6.25 -12.31
C LYS A 338 -0.98 6.37 -12.59
N LEU A 339 -0.18 6.52 -11.53
CA LEU A 339 1.28 6.61 -11.64
C LEU A 339 1.93 5.23 -11.71
N LEU A 340 1.25 4.16 -11.29
CA LEU A 340 1.77 2.80 -11.31
C LEU A 340 1.48 2.14 -12.67
N PRO A 341 2.34 1.21 -13.13
CA PRO A 341 2.02 0.41 -14.29
C PRO A 341 0.69 -0.33 -14.06
N PRO A 342 -0.05 -0.71 -15.12
CA PRO A 342 -1.25 -1.52 -14.96
C PRO A 342 -0.95 -2.79 -14.15
N LEU A 343 -1.99 -3.36 -13.53
CA LEU A 343 -1.88 -4.70 -12.96
C LEU A 343 -1.47 -5.64 -14.09
N HIS A 344 -0.42 -6.44 -13.86
CA HIS A 344 0.01 -7.40 -14.87
C HIS A 344 -1.10 -8.42 -15.06
N GLU A 345 -1.45 -8.62 -16.34
CA GLU A 345 -2.38 -9.65 -16.76
C GLU A 345 -1.72 -11.03 -16.81
#